data_AF-A0AB39N594-F1
#
_entry.id   AF-A0AB39N594-F1
#
_cell.length_a   1.000
_cell.length_b   1.000
_cell.length_c   1.000
_cell.angle_alpha   90.00
_cell.angle_beta   90.00
_cell.angle_gamma   90.00
#
_symmetry.space_group_name_H-M   'P 1'
#
loop_
_entity.id
_entity.type
_entity.pdbx_description
1 polymer ?
#
loop_
_entity_poly.entity_id
_entity_poly.type
_entity_poly.pdbx_seq_one_letter_code
_entity_poly.pdbx_strand_id
1 'polypeptide(L)'
;MTEQPPPPPVPGFGPPPPQYAPQYPPAQPPYAPVPGQPVPPQPVPPQPAQAGPEFLAVDKRNAVVVDASGVVFEMSGLTIEFRWPEIRGVHYKASPDGKALMVAVVHMDGRFYECVVEAKPRTRLQEWFPQLAWVLGHYRLMG
;
A
#
# COMPACT_ATOMS: atom_id res chain seq x y z
N MET A 1 -59.66 1.89 26.45
CA MET A 1 -58.86 1.65 27.66
C MET A 1 -58.75 0.16 27.82
N THR A 2 -57.59 -0.41 27.47
CA THR A 2 -57.25 -1.81 27.76
C THR A 2 -55.79 -1.81 28.13
N GLU A 3 -55.55 -1.74 29.45
CA GLU A 3 -54.24 -1.83 30.07
C GLU A 3 -53.67 -3.23 29.83
N GLN A 4 -52.46 -3.27 29.27
CA GLN A 4 -51.71 -4.49 29.01
C GLN A 4 -50.88 -4.82 30.27
N PRO A 5 -50.89 -6.06 30.79
CA PRO A 5 -50.12 -6.41 31.98
C PRO A 5 -48.60 -6.37 31.72
N PRO A 6 -47.77 -6.10 32.75
CA PRO A 6 -46.32 -5.98 32.58
C PRO A 6 -45.64 -7.33 32.26
N PRO A 7 -44.55 -7.31 31.46
CA PRO A 7 -43.80 -8.52 31.12
C PRO A 7 -42.97 -9.04 32.31
N PRO A 8 -42.69 -10.36 32.36
CA PRO A 8 -41.88 -10.97 33.41
C PRO A 8 -40.39 -10.56 33.31
N PRO A 9 -39.63 -10.60 34.42
CA PRO A 9 -38.21 -10.28 34.43
C PRO A 9 -37.38 -11.33 33.69
N VAL A 10 -36.47 -10.88 32.83
CA VAL A 10 -35.49 -11.71 32.12
C VAL A 10 -34.39 -12.19 33.08
N PRO A 11 -34.10 -13.50 33.17
CA PRO A 11 -32.94 -14.01 33.91
C PRO A 11 -31.62 -13.55 33.28
N GLY A 12 -30.67 -13.19 34.14
CA GLY A 12 -29.42 -12.50 33.81
C GLY A 12 -28.51 -13.21 32.81
N PHE A 13 -27.75 -12.39 32.08
CA PHE A 13 -26.69 -12.80 31.18
C PHE A 13 -25.61 -13.60 31.91
N GLY A 14 -25.36 -14.83 31.46
CA GLY A 14 -24.22 -15.64 31.86
C GLY A 14 -22.88 -15.02 31.44
N PRO A 15 -21.75 -15.58 31.91
CA PRO A 15 -20.43 -15.05 31.61
C PRO A 15 -20.13 -15.06 30.10
N PRO A 16 -19.32 -14.12 29.59
CA PRO A 16 -18.97 -14.07 28.17
C PRO A 16 -18.19 -15.33 27.75
N PRO A 17 -18.28 -15.74 26.47
CA PRO A 17 -17.53 -16.90 25.97
C PRO A 17 -16.02 -16.64 26.07
N PRO A 18 -15.21 -17.70 26.25
CA PRO A 18 -13.76 -17.56 26.29
C PRO A 18 -13.23 -17.06 24.95
N GLN A 19 -12.36 -16.04 25.01
CA GLN A 19 -11.61 -15.56 23.86
C GLN A 19 -10.72 -16.69 23.33
N TYR A 20 -10.85 -17.03 22.05
CA TYR A 20 -9.91 -17.91 21.36
C TYR A 20 -8.54 -17.23 21.32
N ALA A 21 -7.63 -17.64 22.20
CA ALA A 21 -6.22 -17.38 22.03
C ALA A 21 -5.71 -18.19 20.82
N PRO A 22 -4.82 -17.64 19.97
CA PRO A 22 -4.18 -18.44 18.93
C PRO A 22 -3.37 -19.56 19.59
N GLN A 23 -3.73 -20.81 19.30
CA GLN A 23 -2.96 -21.97 19.74
C GLN A 23 -1.63 -22.01 18.98
N TYR A 24 -0.54 -21.70 19.66
CA TYR A 24 0.80 -22.06 19.20
C TYR A 24 0.97 -23.58 19.36
N PRO A 25 1.50 -24.30 18.37
CA PRO A 25 1.86 -25.70 18.56
C PRO A 25 2.94 -25.83 19.66
N PRO A 26 2.97 -26.94 20.42
CA PRO A 26 3.96 -27.13 21.46
C PRO A 26 5.37 -27.14 20.87
N ALA A 27 6.28 -26.38 21.49
CA ALA A 27 7.71 -26.42 21.20
C ALA A 27 8.22 -27.85 21.41
N GLN A 28 8.71 -28.47 20.33
CA GLN A 28 9.34 -29.79 20.44
C GLN A 28 10.66 -29.67 21.22
N PRO A 29 11.01 -30.64 22.06
CA PRO A 29 12.30 -30.64 22.75
C PRO A 29 13.45 -30.64 21.73
N PRO A 30 14.57 -29.97 22.02
CA PRO A 30 15.71 -29.94 21.10
C PRO A 30 16.26 -31.36 20.92
N TYR A 31 16.10 -31.91 19.72
CA TYR A 31 16.79 -33.13 19.32
C TYR A 31 18.29 -32.83 19.28
N ALA A 32 19.07 -33.57 20.07
CA ALA A 32 20.51 -33.62 19.90
C ALA A 32 20.83 -34.10 18.47
N PRO A 33 21.76 -33.46 17.74
CA PRO A 33 22.07 -33.85 16.37
C PRO A 33 22.70 -35.25 16.34
N VAL A 34 22.04 -36.19 15.67
CA VAL A 34 22.61 -37.47 15.26
C VAL A 34 23.59 -37.23 14.09
N PRO A 35 24.86 -37.65 14.17
CA PRO A 35 25.82 -37.47 13.09
C PRO A 35 25.41 -38.30 11.86
N GLY A 36 25.24 -37.66 10.71
CA GLY A 36 25.07 -38.33 9.41
C GLY A 36 23.69 -38.27 8.77
N GLN A 37 22.70 -37.58 9.36
CA GLN A 37 21.43 -37.34 8.68
C GLN A 37 21.48 -36.05 7.83
N PRO A 38 21.09 -36.09 6.54
CA PRO A 38 20.91 -34.87 5.76
C PRO A 38 19.77 -34.08 6.40
N VAL A 39 20.09 -32.88 6.87
CA VAL A 39 19.09 -31.96 7.41
C VAL A 39 18.06 -31.65 6.31
N PRO A 40 16.75 -31.81 6.56
CA PRO A 40 15.75 -31.36 5.60
C PRO A 40 15.89 -29.84 5.43
N PRO A 41 15.74 -29.31 4.20
CA PRO A 41 15.82 -27.87 3.97
C PRO A 41 14.78 -27.18 4.86
N GLN A 42 15.27 -26.35 5.78
CA GLN A 42 14.40 -25.53 6.60
C GLN A 42 13.59 -24.61 5.67
N PRO A 43 12.29 -24.39 5.91
CA PRO A 43 11.54 -23.40 5.16
C PRO A 43 12.19 -22.04 5.40
N VAL A 44 12.80 -21.49 4.36
CA VAL A 44 13.28 -20.11 4.37
C VAL A 44 12.06 -19.21 4.64
N PRO A 45 12.09 -18.32 5.64
CA PRO A 45 11.04 -17.32 5.78
C PRO A 45 10.95 -16.57 4.44
N PRO A 46 9.74 -16.24 3.95
CA PRO A 46 9.59 -15.52 2.70
C PRO A 46 10.44 -14.25 2.81
N GLN A 47 11.53 -14.20 2.04
CA GLN A 47 12.32 -12.99 1.93
C GLN A 47 11.36 -11.91 1.43
N PRO A 48 11.30 -10.73 2.08
CA PRO A 48 10.51 -9.64 1.54
C PRO A 48 10.96 -9.46 0.09
N ALA A 49 10.03 -9.66 -0.85
CA ALA A 49 10.31 -9.46 -2.27
C ALA A 49 11.03 -8.12 -2.36
N GLN A 50 12.20 -8.09 -2.98
CA GLN A 50 13.04 -6.90 -3.02
C GLN A 50 12.17 -5.75 -3.52
N ALA A 51 11.75 -4.86 -2.60
CA ALA A 51 10.86 -3.77 -2.94
C ALA A 51 11.64 -2.91 -3.92
N GLY A 52 11.13 -2.79 -5.15
CA GLY A 52 11.72 -1.91 -6.14
C GLY A 52 11.73 -0.46 -5.65
N PRO A 53 12.39 0.44 -6.37
CA PRO A 53 12.44 1.84 -5.97
C PRO A 53 11.03 2.43 -5.89
N GLU A 54 10.76 3.24 -4.87
CA GLU A 54 9.47 3.93 -4.74
C GLU A 54 9.64 5.45 -4.77
N PHE A 55 8.56 6.11 -5.20
CA PHE A 55 8.42 7.55 -5.16
C PHE A 55 7.13 7.92 -4.46
N LEU A 56 7.21 8.91 -3.57
CA LEU A 56 6.07 9.47 -2.85
C LEU A 56 6.13 11.00 -2.88
N ALA A 57 5.08 11.62 -3.41
CA ALA A 57 4.83 13.04 -3.30
C ALA A 57 3.48 13.27 -2.64
N VAL A 58 3.44 14.05 -1.56
CA VAL A 58 2.21 14.33 -0.79
C VAL A 58 2.11 15.82 -0.48
N ASP A 59 0.91 16.37 -0.63
CA ASP A 59 0.50 17.67 -0.09
C ASP A 59 -0.69 17.54 0.88
N LYS A 60 -1.34 18.65 1.22
CA LYS A 60 -2.49 18.69 2.14
C LYS A 60 -3.72 17.86 1.67
N ARG A 61 -3.90 17.67 0.37
CA ARG A 61 -5.10 17.10 -0.26
C ARG A 61 -4.78 16.01 -1.28
N ASN A 62 -3.57 16.02 -1.85
CA ASN A 62 -3.23 15.15 -2.96
C ASN A 62 -1.95 14.36 -2.69
N ALA A 63 -1.87 13.17 -3.28
CA ALA A 63 -0.69 12.32 -3.24
C ALA A 63 -0.45 11.65 -4.59
N VAL A 64 0.82 11.41 -4.90
CA VAL A 64 1.27 10.56 -6.01
C VAL A 64 2.24 9.54 -5.45
N VAL A 65 1.93 8.26 -5.66
CA VAL A 65 2.80 7.13 -5.34
C VAL A 65 3.21 6.44 -6.63
N VAL A 66 4.47 6.05 -6.75
CA VAL A 66 4.97 5.20 -7.83
C VAL A 66 5.81 4.09 -7.23
N ASP A 67 5.40 2.85 -7.43
CA ASP A 67 6.05 1.67 -6.86
C ASP A 67 5.97 0.48 -7.83
N ALA A 68 6.41 -0.71 -7.39
CA ALA A 68 6.40 -1.92 -8.21
C ALA A 68 5.00 -2.34 -8.69
N SER A 69 3.95 -1.91 -8.00
CA SER A 69 2.56 -2.18 -8.36
C SER A 69 2.06 -1.29 -9.49
N GLY A 70 2.56 -0.06 -9.60
CA GLY A 70 2.09 0.93 -10.58
C GLY A 70 2.19 2.38 -10.09
N VAL A 71 1.18 3.17 -10.45
CA VAL A 71 1.04 4.57 -10.04
C VAL A 71 -0.29 4.74 -9.31
N VAL A 72 -0.27 5.41 -8.17
CA VAL A 72 -1.48 5.76 -7.41
C VAL A 72 -1.61 7.27 -7.31
N PHE A 73 -2.77 7.79 -7.67
CA PHE A 73 -3.16 9.17 -7.44
C PHE A 73 -4.17 9.23 -6.31
N GLU A 74 -3.91 10.08 -5.33
CA GLU A 74 -4.91 10.52 -4.37
C GLU A 74 -5.24 11.98 -4.64
N MET A 75 -6.52 12.28 -4.83
CA MET A 75 -7.01 13.60 -5.20
C MET A 75 -8.20 13.97 -4.33
N SER A 76 -7.97 14.69 -3.23
CA SER A 76 -9.01 15.17 -2.33
C SER A 76 -9.98 14.07 -1.87
N GLY A 77 -9.44 12.91 -1.45
CA GLY A 77 -10.22 11.76 -0.97
C GLY A 77 -10.68 10.78 -2.07
N LEU A 78 -10.36 11.05 -3.34
CA LEU A 78 -10.50 10.07 -4.42
C LEU A 78 -9.16 9.38 -4.66
N THR A 79 -9.11 8.06 -4.52
CA THR A 79 -7.95 7.24 -4.86
C THR A 79 -8.16 6.58 -6.22
N ILE A 80 -7.17 6.68 -7.11
CA ILE A 80 -7.14 6.01 -8.40
C ILE A 80 -5.82 5.27 -8.53
N GLU A 81 -5.90 3.98 -8.80
CA GLU A 81 -4.74 3.10 -8.96
C GLU A 81 -4.60 2.70 -10.43
N PHE A 82 -3.39 2.76 -10.96
CA PHE A 82 -3.04 2.35 -12.31
C PHE A 82 -1.94 1.31 -12.24
N ARG A 83 -2.17 0.09 -12.73
CA ARG A 83 -1.11 -0.94 -12.78
C ARG A 83 -0.22 -0.70 -13.99
N TRP A 84 1.06 -1.10 -13.91
CA TRP A 84 2.00 -0.96 -15.02
C TRP A 84 1.49 -1.46 -16.39
N PRO A 85 0.80 -2.61 -16.50
CA PRO A 85 0.24 -3.07 -17.78
C PRO A 85 -0.85 -2.16 -18.37
N GLU A 86 -1.48 -1.33 -17.55
CA GLU A 86 -2.55 -0.40 -17.94
C GLU A 86 -1.98 0.98 -18.33
N ILE A 87 -0.71 1.24 -18.01
CA ILE A 87 -0.06 2.54 -18.20
C ILE A 87 0.68 2.53 -19.54
N ARG A 88 0.21 3.36 -20.47
CA ARG A 88 0.92 3.63 -21.73
C ARG A 88 2.12 4.54 -21.52
N GLY A 89 2.01 5.49 -20.60
CA GLY A 89 3.09 6.42 -20.30
C GLY A 89 2.77 7.26 -19.08
N VAL A 90 3.81 7.62 -18.34
CA VAL A 90 3.75 8.59 -17.25
C VAL A 90 4.49 9.84 -17.69
N HIS A 91 3.81 10.98 -17.64
CA HIS A 91 4.36 12.29 -17.92
C HIS A 91 4.43 13.08 -16.63
N TYR A 92 5.47 13.87 -16.44
CA TYR A 92 5.56 14.77 -15.30
C TYR A 92 6.19 16.10 -15.71
N LYS A 93 5.74 17.17 -15.08
CA LYS A 93 6.25 18.52 -15.29
C LYS A 93 6.00 19.38 -14.06
N ALA A 94 6.65 20.54 -14.04
CA ALA A 94 6.39 21.53 -13.01
C ALA A 94 5.10 22.26 -13.38
N SER A 95 4.33 22.68 -12.39
CA SER A 95 3.26 23.64 -12.64
C SER A 95 3.84 24.93 -13.26
N PRO A 96 3.02 25.73 -13.98
CA PRO A 96 3.52 26.95 -14.63
C PRO A 96 4.20 27.94 -13.68
N ASP A 97 3.75 27.99 -12.42
CA ASP A 97 4.32 28.81 -11.34
C ASP A 97 5.49 28.12 -10.61
N GLY A 98 5.77 26.86 -10.94
CA GLY A 98 6.91 26.09 -10.45
C GLY A 98 6.79 25.67 -8.99
N LYS A 99 5.58 25.68 -8.42
CA LYS A 99 5.29 25.36 -7.02
C LYS A 99 4.62 24.00 -6.81
N ALA A 100 4.35 23.26 -7.88
CA ALA A 100 3.72 21.94 -7.79
C ALA A 100 4.32 20.98 -8.82
N LEU A 101 4.28 19.70 -8.48
CA LEU A 101 4.54 18.59 -9.38
C LEU A 101 3.22 18.19 -10.03
N MET A 102 3.17 18.23 -11.36
CA MET A 102 2.06 17.70 -12.14
C MET A 102 2.51 16.35 -12.68
N VAL A 103 1.78 15.28 -12.35
CA VAL A 103 2.01 13.93 -12.86
C VAL A 103 0.77 13.50 -13.61
N ALA A 104 0.96 12.92 -14.79
CA ALA A 104 -0.12 12.39 -15.57
C ALA A 104 0.14 10.98 -16.06
N VAL A 105 -0.89 10.16 -16.02
CA VAL A 105 -0.92 8.80 -16.54
C VAL A 105 -1.74 8.80 -17.82
N VAL A 106 -1.12 8.32 -18.90
CA VAL A 106 -1.81 7.95 -20.13
C VAL A 106 -2.16 6.48 -20.01
N HIS A 107 -3.45 6.16 -19.96
CA HIS A 107 -3.95 4.81 -19.89
C HIS A 107 -3.91 4.14 -21.27
N MET A 108 -3.87 2.80 -21.32
CA MET A 108 -3.83 2.04 -22.57
C MET A 108 -5.05 2.27 -23.48
N ASP A 109 -6.21 2.62 -22.92
CA ASP A 109 -7.40 2.99 -23.70
C ASP A 109 -7.34 4.41 -24.29
N GLY A 110 -6.27 5.17 -23.99
CA GLY A 110 -6.07 6.54 -24.46
C GLY A 110 -6.60 7.61 -23.51
N ARG A 111 -7.20 7.25 -22.38
CA ARG A 111 -7.56 8.23 -21.34
C ARG A 111 -6.34 8.85 -20.69
N PHE A 112 -6.52 10.07 -20.22
CA PHE A 112 -5.49 10.85 -19.55
C PHE A 112 -5.98 11.25 -18.16
N TYR A 113 -5.15 10.95 -17.16
CA TYR A 113 -5.42 11.26 -15.76
C TYR A 113 -4.28 12.11 -15.24
N GLU A 114 -4.57 13.21 -14.54
CA GLU A 114 -3.57 14.12 -14.01
C GLU A 114 -3.79 14.33 -12.51
N CYS A 115 -2.71 14.31 -11.74
CA CYS A 115 -2.67 14.66 -10.33
C CYS A 115 -1.62 15.75 -10.10
N VAL A 116 -1.98 16.74 -9.29
CA VAL A 116 -1.12 17.90 -8.98
C VAL A 116 -0.82 17.91 -7.49
N VAL A 117 0.46 17.88 -7.13
CA VAL A 117 0.92 17.88 -5.74
C VAL A 117 1.74 19.14 -5.46
N GLU A 118 1.30 19.97 -4.53
CA GLU A 118 2.03 21.17 -4.11
C GLU A 118 3.38 20.84 -3.46
N ALA A 119 4.44 21.46 -3.96
CA ALA A 119 5.79 21.40 -3.40
C ALA A 119 5.99 22.56 -2.41
N LYS A 120 5.76 22.30 -1.12
CA LYS A 120 6.04 23.24 -0.02
C LYS A 120 7.15 22.67 0.88
N PRO A 121 8.36 23.25 0.91
CA PRO A 121 8.84 24.41 0.13
C PRO A 121 9.12 24.07 -1.35
N ARG A 122 9.25 25.10 -2.21
CA ARG A 122 9.48 24.94 -3.66
C ARG A 122 10.72 24.08 -3.99
N THR A 123 11.74 24.09 -3.13
CA THR A 123 12.94 23.25 -3.25
C THR A 123 12.60 21.76 -3.35
N ARG A 124 11.51 21.31 -2.73
CA ARG A 124 11.06 19.92 -2.78
C ARG A 124 10.82 19.44 -4.23
N LEU A 125 10.45 20.35 -5.14
CA LEU A 125 10.30 20.02 -6.55
C LEU A 125 11.62 19.60 -7.20
N GLN A 126 12.74 20.20 -6.80
CA GLN A 126 14.07 19.85 -7.31
C GLN A 126 14.53 18.47 -6.84
N GLU A 127 14.04 18.01 -5.69
CA GLU A 127 14.32 16.66 -5.15
C GLU A 127 13.41 15.61 -5.82
N TRP A 128 12.14 15.95 -6.03
CA TRP A 128 11.17 15.04 -6.61
C TRP A 128 11.45 14.69 -8.07
N PHE A 129 11.89 15.64 -8.89
CA PHE A 129 12.15 15.39 -10.32
C PHE A 129 13.18 14.28 -10.59
N PRO A 130 14.41 14.33 -10.03
CA PRO A 130 15.40 13.28 -10.25
C PRO A 130 14.97 11.95 -9.64
N GLN A 131 14.33 11.96 -8.46
CA GLN A 131 13.83 10.73 -7.83
C GLN A 131 12.74 10.06 -8.70
N LEU A 132 11.75 10.85 -9.16
CA LEU A 132 10.69 10.36 -10.02
C LEU A 132 11.23 9.86 -11.38
N ALA A 133 12.18 10.59 -11.97
CA ALA A 133 12.83 10.17 -13.21
C ALA A 133 13.53 8.81 -13.07
N TRP A 134 14.25 8.61 -11.96
CA TRP A 134 14.96 7.36 -11.69
C TRP A 134 14.00 6.19 -11.45
N VAL A 135 12.94 6.40 -10.65
CA VAL A 135 11.91 5.38 -10.36
C VAL A 135 11.15 4.99 -11.64
N LEU A 136 10.70 5.98 -12.43
CA LEU A 136 10.03 5.70 -13.71
C LEU A 136 10.97 5.01 -14.71
N GLY A 137 12.25 5.37 -14.70
CA GLY A 137 13.27 4.69 -15.50
C GLY A 137 13.41 3.22 -15.16
N HIS A 138 13.38 2.87 -13.86
CA HIS A 138 13.44 1.48 -13.41
C HIS A 138 12.27 0.65 -13.93
N TYR A 139 11.03 1.11 -13.75
CA TYR A 139 9.85 0.32 -14.12
C TYR A 139 9.49 0.36 -15.61
N ARG A 140 9.87 1.41 -16.35
CA ARG A 140 9.71 1.44 -17.82
C ARG A 140 10.56 0.41 -18.54
N LEU A 141 11.67 -0.05 -17.94
CA LEU A 141 12.55 -1.06 -18.53
C LEU A 141 12.09 -2.49 -18.23
N MET A 142 11.11 -2.66 -17.34
CA MET A 142 10.59 -3.97 -16.92
C MET A 142 9.31 -4.41 -17.65
N GLY A 143 8.69 -3.52 -18.44
CA GLY A 143 7.44 -3.77 -19.17
C GLY A 143 7.60 -3.79 -20.68
#